data_AF-A0A9X2D3D3-F1
#
_entry.id   AF-A0A9X2D3D3-F1
#
_cell.length_a   1.000
_cell.length_b   1.000
_cell.length_c   1.000
_cell.angle_alpha   90.00
_cell.angle_beta   90.00
_cell.angle_gamma   90.00
#
_symmetry.space_group_name_H-M   'P 1'
#
loop_
_entity.id
_entity.type
_entity.pdbx_description
1 polymer ?
#
loop_
_entity_poly.entity_id
_entity_poly.type
_entity_poly.pdbx_seq_one_letter_code
_entity_poly.pdbx_strand_id
1 'polypeptide(L)'
;MMLYKKDFFSLIALLIATPIIHSAPYIPCIMNPELQKIRSLEITQLEEADQKDREDWYNKTQEEKEHVALNDLKRRTRVGEIFGEGCFLSAKDYINAALIFQHGDSPDHYYQAFIWSNKSAQLGKPEATNLAALAIDRYLISIHKKQLFGSQAYIFHNSECFCMPPVESSFPDSFRQEFGGFTLNDKIDWIASLNEGKNCPILECNMPLDDTPKGSIPGFW
;
A
#
# COMPACT_ATOMS: atom_id res chain seq x y z
N MET A 1 40.02 -15.30 78.24
CA MET A 1 39.68 -13.90 77.90
C MET A 1 39.73 -13.80 76.37
N MET A 2 38.58 -13.96 75.71
CA MET A 2 38.43 -14.05 74.25
C MET A 2 38.52 -12.66 73.62
N LEU A 3 39.37 -12.49 72.61
CA LEU A 3 39.42 -11.30 71.75
C LEU A 3 38.80 -11.65 70.40
N TYR A 4 37.59 -11.16 70.15
CA TYR A 4 36.91 -11.24 68.86
C TYR A 4 37.37 -10.07 67.99
N LYS A 5 38.09 -10.34 66.90
CA LYS A 5 38.31 -9.34 65.82
C LYS A 5 37.01 -9.19 65.04
N LYS A 6 36.50 -7.95 64.95
CA LYS A 6 35.41 -7.59 64.04
C LYS A 6 36.03 -7.14 62.72
N ASP A 7 35.88 -7.95 61.69
CA ASP A 7 36.21 -7.55 60.32
C ASP A 7 35.11 -6.62 59.79
N PHE A 8 35.50 -5.40 59.45
CA PHE A 8 34.62 -4.36 58.93
C PHE A 8 34.56 -4.50 57.41
N PHE A 9 33.54 -5.19 56.88
CA PHE A 9 33.27 -5.20 55.44
C PHE A 9 32.69 -3.84 55.02
N SER A 10 33.49 -3.04 54.32
CA SER A 10 33.04 -1.79 53.70
C SER A 10 32.31 -2.13 52.40
N LEU A 11 30.98 -2.01 52.38
CA LEU A 11 30.19 -2.05 51.14
C LEU A 11 30.39 -0.72 50.40
N ILE A 12 31.17 -0.73 49.34
CA ILE A 12 31.23 0.36 48.37
C ILE A 12 30.00 0.22 47.47
N ALA A 13 28.97 1.04 47.70
CA ALA A 13 27.84 1.17 46.78
C ALA A 13 28.30 1.96 45.54
N LEU A 14 28.51 1.25 44.44
CA LEU A 14 28.82 1.88 43.15
C LEU A 14 27.52 2.47 42.58
N LEU A 15 27.32 3.78 42.75
CA LEU A 15 26.26 4.53 42.08
C LEU A 15 26.57 4.60 40.58
N ILE A 16 25.97 3.70 39.80
CA ILE A 16 26.01 3.76 38.35
C ILE A 16 25.08 4.90 37.93
N ALA A 17 25.64 6.08 37.71
CA ALA A 17 24.93 7.18 37.06
C ALA A 17 24.73 6.80 35.59
N THR A 18 23.57 6.24 35.25
CA THR A 18 23.17 6.07 33.85
C THR A 18 22.96 7.46 33.25
N PRO A 19 23.74 7.89 32.24
CA PRO A 19 23.49 9.15 31.60
C PRO A 19 22.12 9.05 30.92
N ILE A 20 21.18 9.89 31.33
CA ILE A 20 19.94 10.08 30.59
C ILE A 20 20.34 10.78 29.29
N ILE A 21 20.55 9.99 28.23
CA ILE A 21 20.74 10.51 26.89
C ILE A 21 19.40 11.15 26.51
N HIS A 22 19.27 12.46 26.74
CA HIS A 22 18.20 13.24 26.13
C HIS A 22 18.51 13.30 24.64
N SER A 23 17.87 12.41 23.86
CA SER A 23 17.80 12.59 22.41
C SER A 23 17.24 13.98 22.13
N ALA A 24 17.90 14.74 21.26
CA ALA A 24 17.34 16.00 20.79
C ALA A 24 15.89 15.75 20.31
N PRO A 25 14.95 16.69 20.56
CA PRO A 25 13.56 16.50 20.18
C PRO A 25 13.48 16.26 18.66
N TYR A 26 12.80 15.19 18.26
CA TYR A 26 12.52 14.93 16.85
C TYR A 26 11.66 16.07 16.29
N ILE A 27 12.20 16.78 15.31
CA ILE A 27 11.48 17.81 14.57
C ILE A 27 10.98 17.15 13.29
N PRO A 28 9.66 16.96 13.12
CA PRO A 28 9.13 16.36 11.90
C PRO A 28 9.44 17.23 10.69
N CYS A 29 9.69 16.60 9.54
CA CYS A 29 10.02 17.26 8.29
C CYS A 29 9.03 18.36 7.88
N ILE A 30 7.74 18.20 8.18
CA ILE A 30 6.71 19.23 7.96
C ILE A 30 7.01 20.59 8.62
N MET A 31 7.81 20.61 9.68
CA MET A 31 8.25 21.83 10.39
C MET A 31 9.48 22.48 9.74
N ASN A 32 10.07 21.85 8.73
CA ASN A 32 11.14 22.38 7.90
C ASN A 32 10.62 22.56 6.46
N PRO A 33 10.09 23.74 6.10
CA PRO A 33 9.44 23.96 4.80
C PRO A 33 10.33 23.69 3.59
N GLU A 34 11.63 23.96 3.70
CA GLU A 34 12.58 23.70 2.61
C GLU A 34 12.75 22.19 2.39
N LEU A 35 13.00 21.44 3.46
CA LEU A 35 13.10 19.98 3.39
C LEU A 35 11.78 19.36 2.92
N GLN A 36 10.64 19.80 3.45
CA GLN A 36 9.33 19.32 3.03
C GLN A 36 9.12 19.50 1.53
N LYS A 37 9.48 20.67 0.98
CA LYS A 37 9.39 20.94 -0.47
C LYS A 37 10.30 20.02 -1.28
N ILE A 38 11.54 19.78 -0.82
CA ILE A 38 12.48 18.85 -1.46
C ILE A 38 11.87 17.44 -1.49
N ARG A 39 11.27 16.99 -0.39
CA ARG A 39 10.69 15.65 -0.27
C ARG A 39 9.42 15.47 -1.08
N SER A 40 8.57 16.50 -1.16
CA SER A 40 7.40 16.50 -2.05
C SER A 40 7.81 16.37 -3.52
N LEU A 41 8.88 17.08 -3.94
CA LEU A 41 9.45 16.93 -5.28
C LEU A 41 10.03 15.53 -5.50
N GLU A 42 10.75 15.00 -4.52
CA GLU A 42 11.33 13.64 -4.59
C GLU A 42 10.24 12.57 -4.75
N ILE A 43 9.15 12.62 -3.97
CA ILE A 43 8.02 11.69 -4.13
C ILE A 43 7.40 11.80 -5.53
N THR A 44 7.29 13.02 -6.07
CA THR A 44 6.81 13.22 -7.45
C THR A 44 7.72 12.50 -8.45
N GLN A 45 9.04 12.68 -8.34
CA GLN A 45 10.01 12.05 -9.24
C GLN A 45 10.04 10.53 -9.12
N LEU A 46 9.87 9.99 -7.90
CA LEU A 46 9.79 8.55 -7.67
C LEU A 46 8.57 7.95 -8.36
N GLU A 47 7.42 8.63 -8.30
CA GLU A 47 6.20 8.19 -8.97
C GLU A 47 6.30 8.32 -10.50
N GLU A 48 6.84 9.42 -11.01
CA GLU A 48 7.10 9.56 -12.45
C GLU A 48 8.01 8.44 -12.97
N ALA A 49 9.07 8.08 -12.22
CA ALA A 49 9.93 6.95 -12.56
C ALA A 49 9.21 5.60 -12.46
N ASP A 50 8.32 5.44 -11.48
CA ASP A 50 7.48 4.25 -11.31
C ASP A 50 6.57 4.01 -12.52
N GLN A 51 5.91 5.07 -12.99
CA GLN A 51 5.02 4.99 -14.16
C GLN A 51 5.81 4.81 -15.45
N LYS A 52 6.94 5.49 -15.59
CA LYS A 52 7.83 5.33 -16.74
C LYS A 52 8.36 3.90 -16.90
N ASP A 53 8.73 3.26 -15.79
CA ASP A 53 9.17 1.85 -15.80
C ASP A 53 8.10 0.89 -16.36
N ARG A 54 6.82 1.30 -16.36
CA ARG A 54 5.66 0.53 -16.80
C ARG A 54 5.19 0.84 -18.22
N GLU A 55 5.81 1.81 -18.90
CA GLU A 55 5.57 2.03 -20.34
C GLU A 55 5.84 0.74 -21.12
N ASP A 56 4.95 0.39 -22.06
CA ASP A 56 5.01 -0.84 -22.85
C ASP A 56 5.06 -2.15 -22.05
N TRP A 57 4.43 -2.19 -20.87
CA TRP A 57 4.46 -3.34 -19.94
C TRP A 57 4.23 -4.72 -20.60
N TYR A 58 3.27 -4.83 -21.52
CA TYR A 58 2.93 -6.09 -22.17
C TYR A 58 4.02 -6.62 -23.10
N ASN A 59 4.88 -5.72 -23.62
CA ASN A 59 5.99 -6.07 -24.51
C ASN A 59 7.30 -6.34 -23.74
N LYS A 60 7.35 -6.05 -22.43
CA LYS A 60 8.54 -6.32 -21.61
C LYS A 60 8.77 -7.82 -21.46
N THR A 61 10.03 -8.20 -21.64
CA THR A 61 10.58 -9.50 -21.28
C THR A 61 10.45 -9.77 -19.78
N GLN A 62 10.60 -11.03 -19.38
CA GLN A 62 10.58 -11.40 -17.97
C GLN A 62 11.71 -10.71 -17.17
N GLU A 63 12.91 -10.62 -17.75
CA GLU A 63 14.06 -9.93 -17.13
C GLU A 63 13.78 -8.43 -16.91
N GLU A 64 13.17 -7.75 -17.89
CA GLU A 64 12.77 -6.36 -17.73
C GLU A 64 11.70 -6.19 -16.64
N LYS A 65 10.74 -7.10 -16.53
CA LYS A 65 9.72 -7.08 -15.45
C LYS A 65 10.35 -7.30 -14.08
N GLU A 66 11.33 -8.18 -13.97
CA GLU A 66 12.12 -8.37 -12.75
C GLU A 66 12.91 -7.11 -12.38
N HIS A 67 13.47 -6.41 -13.37
CA HIS A 67 14.12 -5.12 -13.15
C HIS A 67 13.15 -4.06 -12.61
N VAL A 68 11.92 -3.99 -13.15
CA VAL A 68 10.87 -3.11 -12.62
C VAL A 68 10.56 -3.45 -11.16
N ALA A 69 10.41 -4.73 -10.82
CA ALA A 69 10.14 -5.16 -9.43
C ALA A 69 11.27 -4.75 -8.46
N LEU A 70 12.53 -4.85 -8.89
CA LEU A 70 13.68 -4.36 -8.11
C LEU A 70 13.65 -2.85 -7.91
N ASN A 71 13.22 -2.08 -8.91
CA ASN A 71 13.07 -0.64 -8.79
C ASN A 71 11.87 -0.26 -7.91
N ASP A 72 10.77 -1.01 -7.98
CA ASP A 72 9.61 -0.82 -7.11
C ASP A 72 10.01 -0.96 -5.63
N LEU A 73 10.82 -1.97 -5.28
CA LEU A 73 11.34 -2.14 -3.92
C LEU A 73 12.14 -0.91 -3.46
N LYS A 74 13.05 -0.40 -4.30
CA LYS A 74 13.84 0.80 -3.97
C LYS A 74 12.92 2.01 -3.75
N ARG A 75 11.93 2.22 -4.63
CA ARG A 75 10.98 3.33 -4.51
C ARG A 75 10.12 3.21 -3.26
N ARG A 76 9.54 2.05 -2.97
CA ARG A 76 8.75 1.81 -1.74
C ARG A 76 9.58 2.06 -0.49
N THR A 77 10.83 1.56 -0.47
CA THR A 77 11.76 1.79 0.64
C THR A 77 11.97 3.29 0.84
N ARG A 78 12.28 4.02 -0.23
CA ARG A 78 12.53 5.46 -0.16
C ARG A 78 11.29 6.26 0.27
N VAL A 79 10.12 5.93 -0.26
CA VAL A 79 8.85 6.56 0.15
C VAL A 79 8.56 6.28 1.63
N GLY A 80 8.83 5.07 2.11
CA GLY A 80 8.71 4.72 3.53
C GLY A 80 9.63 5.54 4.43
N GLU A 81 10.87 5.78 4.01
CA GLU A 81 11.80 6.67 4.72
C GLU A 81 11.27 8.11 4.78
N ILE A 82 10.80 8.65 3.65
CA ILE A 82 10.23 10.01 3.59
C ILE A 82 8.96 10.13 4.46
N PHE A 83 8.15 9.07 4.51
CA PHE A 83 7.02 9.00 5.43
C PHE A 83 7.48 9.01 6.90
N GLY A 84 8.52 8.23 7.24
CA GLY A 84 9.14 8.22 8.58
C GLY A 84 9.81 9.54 8.99
N GLU A 85 10.24 10.35 8.01
CA GLU A 85 10.68 11.74 8.23
C GLU A 85 9.51 12.68 8.58
N GLY A 86 8.25 12.26 8.36
CA GLY A 86 7.06 13.09 8.60
C GLY A 86 6.84 14.16 7.53
N CYS A 87 7.21 13.89 6.27
CA CYS A 87 7.20 14.88 5.19
C CYS A 87 5.93 14.96 4.35
N PHE A 88 5.01 14.00 4.47
CA PHE A 88 3.78 14.01 3.68
C PHE A 88 2.88 15.15 4.15
N LEU A 89 2.49 16.05 3.24
CA LEU A 89 1.69 17.23 3.57
C LEU A 89 0.48 17.36 2.65
N SER A 90 0.72 17.29 1.34
CA SER A 90 -0.28 17.62 0.32
C SER A 90 -1.03 16.37 -0.18
N ALA A 91 -2.21 16.58 -0.77
CA ALA A 91 -2.93 15.52 -1.46
C ALA A 91 -2.06 14.82 -2.53
N LYS A 92 -1.15 15.56 -3.18
CA LYS A 92 -0.22 15.04 -4.18
C LYS A 92 0.82 14.09 -3.57
N ASP A 93 1.39 14.45 -2.41
CA ASP A 93 2.36 13.58 -1.72
C ASP A 93 1.73 12.21 -1.40
N TYR A 94 0.51 12.24 -0.86
CA TYR A 94 -0.21 11.02 -0.49
C TYR A 94 -0.58 10.16 -1.71
N ILE A 95 -1.11 10.74 -2.79
CA ILE A 95 -1.53 9.92 -3.94
C ILE A 95 -0.34 9.34 -4.71
N ASN A 96 0.75 10.09 -4.84
CA ASN A 96 1.97 9.61 -5.49
C ASN A 96 2.61 8.47 -4.68
N ALA A 97 2.66 8.61 -3.35
CA ALA A 97 3.12 7.54 -2.46
C ALA A 97 2.20 6.32 -2.52
N ALA A 98 0.88 6.53 -2.54
CA ALA A 98 -0.10 5.45 -2.66
C ALA A 98 0.07 4.67 -3.97
N LEU A 99 0.34 5.34 -5.10
CA LEU A 99 0.54 4.67 -6.38
C LEU A 99 1.80 3.80 -6.39
N ILE A 100 2.89 4.25 -5.76
CA ILE A 100 4.10 3.44 -5.59
C ILE A 100 3.82 2.22 -4.70
N PHE A 101 3.04 2.37 -3.63
CA PHE A 101 2.68 1.27 -2.73
C PHE A 101 1.63 0.31 -3.31
N GLN A 102 0.77 0.78 -4.22
CA GLN A 102 -0.15 -0.05 -5.00
C GLN A 102 0.60 -1.14 -5.78
N HIS A 103 1.83 -0.85 -6.19
CA HIS A 103 2.75 -1.78 -6.85
C HIS A 103 3.61 -2.59 -5.86
N GLY A 104 3.19 -2.67 -4.60
CA GLY A 104 3.77 -3.56 -3.62
C GLY A 104 3.53 -5.04 -3.91
N ASP A 105 4.11 -5.85 -3.05
CA ASP A 105 4.12 -7.32 -3.08
C ASP A 105 3.66 -7.94 -1.75
N SER A 106 3.05 -7.14 -0.87
CA SER A 106 2.54 -7.61 0.42
C SER A 106 1.18 -6.98 0.75
N PRO A 107 0.35 -7.63 1.59
CA PRO A 107 -0.92 -7.06 2.04
C PRO A 107 -0.75 -5.66 2.66
N ASP A 108 0.29 -5.45 3.47
CA ASP A 108 0.56 -4.18 4.14
C ASP A 108 0.79 -3.04 3.14
N HIS A 109 1.47 -3.31 2.02
CA HIS A 109 1.67 -2.31 0.98
C HIS A 109 0.34 -1.86 0.36
N TYR A 110 -0.54 -2.80 0.03
CA TYR A 110 -1.85 -2.49 -0.56
C TYR A 110 -2.76 -1.77 0.45
N TYR A 111 -2.76 -2.19 1.71
CA TYR A 111 -3.54 -1.52 2.75
C TYR A 111 -3.02 -0.10 3.01
N GLN A 112 -1.70 0.11 2.99
CA GLN A 112 -1.11 1.44 3.13
C GLN A 112 -1.45 2.34 1.94
N ALA A 113 -1.46 1.80 0.72
CA ALA A 113 -1.95 2.52 -0.47
C ALA A 113 -3.41 2.95 -0.30
N PHE A 114 -4.29 2.07 0.19
CA PHE A 114 -5.69 2.40 0.49
C PHE A 114 -5.81 3.57 1.49
N ILE A 115 -5.05 3.54 2.59
CA ILE A 115 -5.06 4.62 3.60
C ILE A 115 -4.61 5.94 2.98
N TRP A 116 -3.50 5.95 2.25
CA TRP A 116 -2.96 7.18 1.67
C TRP A 116 -3.83 7.73 0.54
N SER A 117 -4.44 6.87 -0.29
CA SER A 117 -5.43 7.29 -1.28
C SER A 117 -6.63 7.98 -0.63
N ASN A 118 -7.20 7.41 0.44
CA ASN A 118 -8.28 8.05 1.18
C ASN A 118 -7.84 9.38 1.80
N LYS A 119 -6.61 9.45 2.33
CA LYS A 119 -6.07 10.71 2.87
C LYS A 119 -5.92 11.78 1.78
N SER A 120 -5.48 11.40 0.58
CA SER A 120 -5.42 12.30 -0.57
C SER A 120 -6.80 12.83 -0.96
N ALA A 121 -7.82 11.95 -0.99
CA ALA A 121 -9.20 12.34 -1.25
C ALA A 121 -9.71 13.37 -0.23
N GLN A 122 -9.48 13.12 1.05
CA GLN A 122 -9.83 14.05 2.14
C GLN A 122 -9.12 15.42 2.02
N LEU A 123 -7.94 15.46 1.41
CA LEU A 123 -7.17 16.68 1.17
C LEU A 123 -7.56 17.41 -0.13
N GLY A 124 -8.65 17.00 -0.79
CA GLY A 124 -9.24 17.71 -1.93
C GLY A 124 -8.95 17.09 -3.30
N LYS A 125 -8.51 15.83 -3.36
CA LYS A 125 -8.37 15.06 -4.61
C LYS A 125 -9.38 13.91 -4.68
N PRO A 126 -10.68 14.18 -4.89
CA PRO A 126 -11.71 13.14 -4.87
C PRO A 126 -11.41 11.98 -5.83
N GLU A 127 -10.72 12.23 -6.95
CA GLU A 127 -10.28 11.19 -7.90
C GLU A 127 -9.39 10.11 -7.28
N ALA A 128 -8.76 10.37 -6.13
CA ALA A 128 -7.94 9.42 -5.40
C ALA A 128 -8.72 8.21 -4.86
N THR A 129 -10.05 8.29 -4.72
CA THR A 129 -10.88 7.16 -4.28
C THR A 129 -10.81 5.99 -5.26
N ASN A 130 -10.55 6.25 -6.54
CA ASN A 130 -10.36 5.21 -7.55
C ASN A 130 -9.14 4.34 -7.21
N LEU A 131 -8.04 4.96 -6.76
CA LEU A 131 -6.86 4.23 -6.33
C LEU A 131 -7.10 3.52 -4.99
N ALA A 132 -7.91 4.08 -4.09
CA ALA A 132 -8.32 3.39 -2.87
C ALA A 132 -9.09 2.09 -3.19
N ALA A 133 -10.02 2.13 -4.15
CA ALA A 133 -10.75 0.95 -4.62
C ALA A 133 -9.82 -0.13 -5.20
N LEU A 134 -8.86 0.28 -6.04
CA LEU A 134 -7.83 -0.62 -6.58
C LEU A 134 -6.95 -1.24 -5.48
N ALA A 135 -6.59 -0.45 -4.47
CA ALA A 135 -5.71 -0.88 -3.39
C ALA A 135 -6.39 -1.85 -2.43
N ILE A 136 -7.64 -1.58 -2.04
CA ILE A 136 -8.34 -2.44 -1.09
C ILE A 136 -8.71 -3.80 -1.70
N ASP A 137 -9.01 -3.85 -2.99
CA ASP A 137 -9.23 -5.12 -3.68
C ASP A 137 -7.96 -5.97 -3.72
N ARG A 138 -6.79 -5.36 -4.00
CA ARG A 138 -5.50 -6.07 -3.92
C ARG A 138 -5.22 -6.58 -2.52
N TYR A 139 -5.45 -5.75 -1.49
CA TYR A 139 -5.33 -6.16 -0.10
C TYR A 139 -6.19 -7.39 0.18
N LEU A 140 -7.49 -7.34 -0.12
CA LEU A 140 -8.42 -8.44 0.15
C LEU A 140 -8.03 -9.73 -0.56
N ILE A 141 -7.73 -9.66 -1.86
CA ILE A 141 -7.29 -10.83 -2.63
C ILE A 141 -6.00 -11.41 -2.01
N SER A 142 -5.05 -10.56 -1.61
CA SER A 142 -3.78 -11.00 -1.00
C SER A 142 -3.95 -11.70 0.35
N ILE A 143 -5.08 -11.48 1.04
CA ILE A 143 -5.44 -12.16 2.30
C ILE A 143 -6.56 -13.20 2.12
N HIS A 144 -6.75 -13.70 0.88
CA HIS A 144 -7.73 -14.73 0.53
C HIS A 144 -9.20 -14.35 0.73
N LYS A 145 -9.52 -13.06 0.56
CA LYS A 145 -10.88 -12.51 0.65
C LYS A 145 -11.38 -12.05 -0.71
N LYS A 146 -12.69 -12.16 -0.94
CA LYS A 146 -13.36 -11.63 -2.14
C LYS A 146 -13.13 -10.13 -2.24
N GLN A 147 -12.85 -9.67 -3.44
CA GLN A 147 -12.65 -8.24 -3.66
C GLN A 147 -13.98 -7.47 -3.55
N LEU A 148 -13.90 -6.19 -3.20
CA LEU A 148 -15.10 -5.37 -3.02
C LEU A 148 -15.53 -4.73 -4.31
N PHE A 149 -14.61 -4.17 -5.10
CA PHE A 149 -14.93 -3.33 -6.25
C PHE A 149 -14.94 -4.08 -7.58
N GLY A 150 -14.28 -5.24 -7.69
CA GLY A 150 -14.13 -5.91 -8.98
C GLY A 150 -13.08 -5.23 -9.84
N SER A 151 -12.10 -4.58 -9.21
CA SER A 151 -11.12 -3.74 -9.88
C SER A 151 -9.90 -4.51 -10.39
N GLN A 152 -9.67 -5.74 -9.92
CA GLN A 152 -8.54 -6.57 -10.35
C GLN A 152 -8.92 -7.54 -11.46
N ALA A 153 -7.98 -7.74 -12.39
CA ALA A 153 -8.04 -8.75 -13.46
C ALA A 153 -6.77 -9.59 -13.45
N TYR A 154 -6.91 -10.88 -13.69
CA TYR A 154 -5.82 -11.87 -13.70
C TYR A 154 -5.82 -12.60 -15.03
N ILE A 155 -4.65 -13.00 -15.50
CA ILE A 155 -4.51 -13.90 -16.64
C ILE A 155 -4.55 -15.33 -16.10
N PHE A 156 -5.46 -16.16 -16.62
CA PHE A 156 -5.56 -17.56 -16.21
C PHE A 156 -4.34 -18.36 -16.68
N HIS A 157 -3.72 -19.12 -15.77
CA HIS A 157 -2.47 -19.85 -16.03
C HIS A 157 -2.52 -20.65 -17.36
N ASN A 158 -1.55 -20.38 -18.23
CA ASN A 158 -1.39 -20.98 -19.56
C ASN A 158 -2.50 -20.66 -20.59
N SER A 159 -3.27 -19.59 -20.38
CA SER A 159 -4.16 -19.04 -21.40
C SER A 159 -3.93 -17.53 -21.57
N GLU A 160 -4.44 -16.97 -22.65
CA GLU A 160 -4.50 -15.51 -22.87
C GLU A 160 -5.79 -14.89 -22.29
N CYS A 161 -6.57 -15.68 -21.54
CA CYS A 161 -7.86 -15.25 -21.00
C CYS A 161 -7.69 -14.47 -19.70
N PHE A 162 -8.34 -13.32 -19.65
CA PHE A 162 -8.52 -12.54 -18.44
C PHE A 162 -9.73 -13.04 -17.65
N CYS A 163 -9.63 -13.00 -16.34
CA CYS A 163 -10.75 -13.21 -15.43
C CYS A 163 -10.65 -12.21 -14.27
N MET A 164 -11.78 -11.89 -13.66
CA MET A 164 -11.85 -11.10 -12.44
C MET A 164 -11.90 -12.03 -11.23
N PRO A 165 -11.05 -11.87 -10.20
CA PRO A 165 -11.18 -12.63 -8.96
C PRO A 165 -12.58 -12.48 -8.34
N PRO A 166 -13.09 -13.48 -7.61
CA PRO A 166 -14.43 -13.44 -7.03
C PRO A 166 -14.74 -12.15 -6.27
N VAL A 167 -15.92 -11.60 -6.54
CA VAL A 167 -16.38 -10.32 -5.99
C VAL A 167 -17.41 -10.58 -4.90
N GLU A 168 -17.33 -9.80 -3.82
CA GLU A 168 -18.31 -9.85 -2.75
C GLU A 168 -19.66 -9.28 -3.21
N SER A 169 -20.66 -10.14 -3.28
CA SER A 169 -21.97 -9.83 -3.87
C SER A 169 -22.83 -8.91 -3.00
N SER A 170 -22.57 -8.87 -1.69
CA SER A 170 -23.27 -7.98 -0.78
C SER A 170 -22.72 -6.54 -0.77
N PHE A 171 -21.61 -6.27 -1.46
CA PHE A 171 -21.08 -4.91 -1.62
C PHE A 171 -21.84 -4.15 -2.72
N PRO A 172 -22.56 -3.06 -2.38
CA PRO A 172 -23.51 -2.41 -3.28
C PRO A 172 -22.83 -1.57 -4.37
N ASP A 173 -23.43 -1.53 -5.56
CA ASP A 173 -22.96 -0.71 -6.68
C ASP A 173 -22.90 0.79 -6.37
N SER A 174 -23.73 1.30 -5.44
CA SER A 174 -23.65 2.72 -5.04
C SER A 174 -22.28 3.09 -4.49
N PHE A 175 -21.66 2.20 -3.68
CA PHE A 175 -20.31 2.41 -3.19
C PHE A 175 -19.27 2.22 -4.29
N ARG A 176 -19.49 1.29 -5.24
CA ARG A 176 -18.60 1.12 -6.39
C ARG A 176 -18.57 2.36 -7.29
N GLN A 177 -19.73 2.95 -7.55
CA GLN A 177 -19.84 4.18 -8.31
C GLN A 177 -19.21 5.36 -7.57
N GLU A 178 -19.48 5.51 -6.27
CA GLU A 178 -18.92 6.59 -5.46
C GLU A 178 -17.39 6.57 -5.41
N PHE A 179 -16.79 5.40 -5.17
CA PHE A 179 -15.34 5.29 -5.00
C PHE A 179 -14.59 5.03 -6.28
N GLY A 180 -15.10 4.13 -7.15
CA GLY A 180 -14.42 3.67 -8.35
C GLY A 180 -14.95 4.28 -9.66
N GLY A 181 -16.13 4.88 -9.64
CA GLY A 181 -16.77 5.42 -10.85
C GLY A 181 -17.36 4.36 -11.78
N PHE A 182 -17.61 3.14 -11.28
CA PHE A 182 -18.15 2.02 -12.07
C PHE A 182 -19.06 1.13 -11.21
N THR A 183 -19.94 0.37 -11.85
CA THR A 183 -20.71 -0.74 -11.26
C THR A 183 -19.96 -2.06 -11.36
N LEU A 184 -20.46 -3.11 -10.71
CA LEU A 184 -19.96 -4.46 -10.96
C LEU A 184 -20.18 -4.89 -12.42
N ASN A 185 -21.31 -4.52 -13.03
CA ASN A 185 -21.58 -4.87 -14.42
C ASN A 185 -20.57 -4.22 -15.38
N ASP A 186 -20.20 -2.96 -15.16
CA ASP A 186 -19.16 -2.29 -15.96
C ASP A 186 -17.82 -3.02 -15.91
N LYS A 187 -17.49 -3.64 -14.75
CA LYS A 187 -16.28 -4.45 -14.60
C LYS A 187 -16.38 -5.81 -15.28
N ILE A 188 -17.55 -6.44 -15.26
CA ILE A 188 -17.81 -7.66 -16.02
C ILE A 188 -17.64 -7.39 -17.53
N ASP A 189 -18.22 -6.29 -18.02
CA ASP A 189 -18.10 -5.85 -19.42
C ASP A 189 -16.64 -5.53 -19.79
N TRP A 190 -15.89 -4.90 -18.87
CA TRP A 190 -14.46 -4.67 -19.04
C TRP A 190 -13.67 -5.98 -19.20
N ILE A 191 -13.90 -6.99 -18.35
CA ILE A 191 -13.24 -8.31 -18.51
C ILE A 191 -13.63 -8.97 -19.83
N ALA A 192 -14.90 -8.88 -20.23
CA ALA A 192 -15.36 -9.38 -21.52
C ALA A 192 -14.61 -8.70 -22.67
N SER A 193 -14.36 -7.38 -22.59
CA SER A 193 -13.58 -6.65 -23.60
C SER A 193 -12.12 -7.10 -23.69
N LEU A 194 -11.49 -7.43 -22.56
CA LEU A 194 -10.12 -7.97 -22.53
C LEU A 194 -10.01 -9.37 -23.18
N ASN A 195 -11.15 -10.04 -23.30
CA ASN A 195 -11.31 -11.37 -23.88
C ASN A 195 -11.90 -11.36 -25.30
N GLU A 196 -12.15 -10.19 -25.88
CA GLU A 196 -12.72 -10.09 -27.22
C GLU A 196 -11.85 -10.83 -28.26
N GLY A 197 -12.48 -11.63 -29.11
CA GLY A 197 -11.80 -12.48 -30.09
C GLY A 197 -11.14 -13.74 -29.52
N LYS A 198 -11.22 -13.99 -28.21
CA LYS A 198 -10.69 -15.18 -27.55
C LYS A 198 -11.81 -16.13 -27.12
N ASN A 199 -11.51 -17.42 -27.01
CA ASN A 199 -12.46 -18.41 -26.48
C ASN A 199 -12.37 -18.49 -24.94
N CYS A 200 -12.85 -17.44 -24.25
CA CYS A 200 -12.75 -17.30 -22.80
C CYS A 200 -14.16 -17.27 -22.15
N PRO A 201 -14.79 -18.43 -21.90
CA PRO A 201 -16.16 -18.50 -21.37
C PRO A 201 -16.26 -18.12 -19.88
N ILE A 202 -15.13 -18.05 -19.18
CA ILE A 202 -15.06 -17.81 -17.74
C ILE A 202 -14.61 -16.35 -17.52
N LEU A 203 -15.50 -15.52 -16.98
CA LEU A 203 -15.20 -14.12 -16.63
C LEU A 203 -14.79 -13.96 -15.15
N GLU A 204 -15.19 -14.88 -14.27
CA GLU A 204 -14.77 -14.90 -12.86
C GLU A 204 -13.71 -15.98 -12.63
N CYS A 205 -12.60 -15.65 -11.99
CA CYS A 205 -11.52 -16.59 -11.75
C CYS A 205 -11.95 -17.72 -10.80
N ASN A 206 -11.54 -18.95 -11.09
CA ASN A 206 -11.69 -20.07 -10.16
C ASN A 206 -10.65 -19.95 -9.03
N MET A 207 -10.94 -19.10 -8.04
CA MET A 207 -10.12 -18.85 -6.86
C MET A 207 -10.96 -19.08 -5.60
N PRO A 208 -10.52 -19.94 -4.65
CA PRO A 208 -11.24 -20.14 -3.41
C PRO A 208 -11.00 -18.95 -2.46
N LEU A 209 -11.78 -17.89 -2.64
CA LEU A 209 -11.76 -16.70 -1.79
C LEU A 209 -12.95 -16.70 -0.82
N ASP A 210 -12.68 -16.38 0.44
CA ASP A 210 -13.70 -16.22 1.47
C ASP A 210 -14.54 -14.95 1.25
N ASP A 211 -15.78 -14.94 1.74
CA ASP A 211 -16.61 -13.73 1.79
C ASP A 211 -15.94 -12.59 2.57
N THR A 212 -16.27 -11.37 2.17
CA THR A 212 -15.80 -10.12 2.79
C THR A 212 -16.99 -9.40 3.43
N PRO A 213 -17.46 -9.83 4.61
CA PRO A 213 -18.65 -9.22 5.21
C PRO A 213 -18.43 -7.75 5.58
N LYS A 214 -19.52 -7.01 5.71
CA LYS A 214 -19.53 -5.64 6.23
C LYS A 214 -18.70 -5.50 7.50
N GLY A 215 -17.86 -4.46 7.58
CA GLY A 215 -16.96 -4.23 8.71
C GLY A 215 -15.62 -4.97 8.63
N SER A 216 -15.35 -5.73 7.57
CA SER A 216 -14.03 -6.36 7.35
C SER A 216 -12.91 -5.34 7.16
N ILE A 217 -13.24 -4.15 6.65
CA ILE A 217 -12.31 -3.02 6.53
C ILE A 217 -12.72 -1.95 7.57
N PRO A 218 -11.89 -1.65 8.57
CA PRO A 218 -12.26 -0.68 9.59
C PRO A 218 -12.60 0.70 9.02
N GLY A 219 -13.79 1.21 9.35
CA GLY A 219 -14.25 2.53 8.89
C GLY A 219 -14.65 2.59 7.42
N PHE A 220 -14.78 1.44 6.75
CA PHE A 220 -15.15 1.34 5.34
C PHE A 220 -16.09 0.14 5.12
N TRP A 221 -17.15 0.36 4.33
CA TRP A 221 -18.33 -0.52 4.23
C TRP A 221 -19.20 -0.55 5.51
#